data_AF-A0A2T6J5F4-F1
#
_entry.id   AF-A0A2T6J5F4-F1
#
_cell.length_a   1.000
_cell.length_b   1.000
_cell.length_c   1.000
_cell.angle_alpha   90.00
_cell.angle_beta   90.00
_cell.angle_gamma   90.00
#
_symmetry.space_group_name_H-M   'P 1'
#
loop_
_entity.id
_entity.type
_entity.pdbx_description
1 polymer ?
#
loop_
_entity_poly.entity_id
_entity_poly.type
_entity_poly.pdbx_seq_one_letter_code
_entity_poly.pdbx_strand_id
1 'polypeptide(L)'
;MDPPRPEVSAAIDACRGAGIKVVMITGDNKLTAEAVASMIHIVDDGCVGNCSFTGKEFEGLSLEEKKEVLSQGMPRIAINLRKQTYM
;
A
#
# COMPACT_ATOMS: atom_id res chain seq x y z
N MET A 1 11.59 12.18 8.75
CA MET A 1 11.12 11.31 7.66
C MET A 1 12.08 11.53 6.51
N ASP A 2 12.77 10.49 6.09
CA ASP A 2 13.71 10.61 4.98
C ASP A 2 12.93 10.66 3.66
N PRO A 3 13.35 11.50 2.69
CA PRO A 3 12.68 11.55 1.41
C PRO A 3 12.83 10.20 0.70
N PRO A 4 11.82 9.78 -0.09
CA PRO A 4 11.97 8.64 -0.97
C PRO A 4 13.13 8.85 -1.94
N ARG A 5 13.76 7.75 -2.38
CA ARG A 5 14.82 7.85 -3.38
C ARG A 5 14.23 8.40 -4.69
N PRO A 6 14.91 9.34 -5.38
CA PRO A 6 14.36 10.04 -6.53
C PRO A 6 14.00 9.12 -7.71
N GLU A 7 14.66 7.97 -7.82
CA GLU A 7 14.41 6.97 -8.87
C GLU A 7 13.12 6.15 -8.66
N VAL A 8 12.53 6.17 -7.46
CA VAL A 8 11.45 5.24 -7.09
C VAL A 8 10.17 5.52 -7.88
N SER A 9 9.76 6.79 -8.02
CA SER A 9 8.55 7.14 -8.76
C SER A 9 8.62 6.70 -10.22
N ALA A 10 9.76 6.93 -10.89
CA ALA A 10 9.97 6.52 -12.28
C ALA A 10 9.91 4.99 -12.46
N ALA A 11 10.46 4.23 -11.50
CA ALA A 11 10.39 2.78 -11.53
C ALA A 11 8.95 2.25 -11.36
N ILE A 12 8.15 2.91 -10.51
CA ILE A 12 6.75 2.57 -10.29
C ILE A 12 5.94 2.86 -11.55
N ASP A 13 6.16 4.01 -12.19
CA ASP A 13 5.50 4.38 -13.43
C ASP A 13 5.83 3.40 -14.58
N ALA A 14 7.08 2.95 -14.67
CA ALA A 14 7.49 1.92 -15.63
C ALA A 14 6.77 0.58 -15.37
N CYS A 15 6.66 0.15 -14.12
CA CYS A 15 5.89 -1.03 -13.73
C CYS A 15 4.41 -0.89 -14.12
N ARG A 16 3.79 0.25 -13.80
CA ARG A 16 2.39 0.55 -14.16
C ARG A 16 2.19 0.53 -15.68
N GLY A 17 3.09 1.14 -16.44
CA GLY A 17 3.09 1.12 -17.91
C GLY A 17 3.22 -0.29 -18.52
N ALA A 18 3.88 -1.21 -17.81
CA ALA A 18 3.98 -2.62 -18.18
C ALA A 18 2.79 -3.47 -17.72
N GLY A 19 1.76 -2.87 -17.09
CA GLY A 19 0.61 -3.59 -16.52
C GLY A 19 0.92 -4.33 -15.21
N ILE A 20 2.04 -4.02 -14.56
CA ILE A 20 2.43 -4.60 -13.27
C ILE A 20 1.80 -3.79 -12.14
N LYS A 21 1.06 -4.48 -11.26
CA LYS A 21 0.49 -3.86 -10.07
C LYS A 21 1.55 -3.74 -8.97
N VAL A 22 1.78 -2.52 -8.50
CA VAL A 22 2.68 -2.24 -7.37
C VAL A 22 1.86 -2.10 -6.10
N VAL A 23 2.30 -2.77 -5.03
CA VAL A 23 1.68 -2.73 -3.70
C VAL A 23 2.76 -2.35 -2.70
N MET A 24 2.48 -1.37 -1.83
CA MET A 24 3.38 -1.04 -0.72
C MET A 24 3.04 -1.90 0.49
N ILE A 25 4.03 -2.55 1.09
CA ILE A 25 3.91 -3.22 2.38
C ILE A 25 4.90 -2.55 3.35
N THR A 26 4.41 -1.95 4.43
CA THR A 26 5.27 -1.25 5.40
C THR A 26 4.86 -1.54 6.84
N GLY A 27 5.80 -1.47 7.78
CA GLY A 27 5.54 -1.55 9.23
C GLY A 27 5.28 -0.21 9.91
N ASP A 28 5.30 0.89 9.14
CA ASP A 28 5.10 2.26 9.64
C ASP A 28 3.63 2.53 9.99
N ASN A 29 3.35 3.70 10.56
CA ASN A 29 2.00 4.15 10.83
C ASN A 29 1.24 4.49 9.52
N LYS A 30 -0.10 4.51 9.63
CA LYS A 30 -1.01 4.67 8.48
C LYS A 30 -0.74 5.95 7.69
N LEU A 31 -0.64 7.08 8.40
CA LEU A 31 -0.50 8.40 7.81
C LEU A 31 0.85 8.57 7.09
N THR A 32 1.95 8.09 7.69
CA THR A 32 3.27 8.15 7.06
C THR A 32 3.29 7.32 5.78
N ALA A 33 2.73 6.10 5.82
CA ALA A 33 2.71 5.22 4.65
C ALA A 33 1.90 5.82 3.50
N GLU A 34 0.74 6.42 3.80
CA GLU A 34 -0.08 7.13 2.81
C GLU A 34 0.67 8.31 2.20
N ALA A 35 1.34 9.12 3.02
CA ALA A 35 2.15 10.24 2.55
C ALA A 35 3.30 9.76 1.63
N VAL A 36 4.03 8.70 2.01
CA VAL A 36 5.08 8.13 1.14
C VAL A 36 4.47 7.66 -0.17
N ALA A 37 3.39 6.88 -0.10
CA ALA A 37 2.78 6.25 -1.26
C ALA A 37 2.24 7.26 -2.29
N SER A 38 1.70 8.40 -1.83
CA SER A 38 1.32 9.51 -2.71
C SER A 38 2.59 10.15 -3.34
N MET A 39 3.62 10.44 -2.54
CA MET A 39 4.87 11.02 -3.05
C MET A 39 5.56 10.18 -4.13
N ILE A 40 5.43 8.85 -4.08
CA ILE A 40 6.05 7.94 -5.07
C ILE A 40 5.07 7.35 -6.09
N HIS A 41 3.87 7.90 -6.21
CA HIS A 41 2.85 7.49 -7.18
C HIS A 41 2.41 6.02 -7.06
N ILE A 42 2.49 5.44 -5.86
CA ILE A 42 1.81 4.17 -5.59
C ILE A 42 0.31 4.43 -5.53
N VAL A 43 -0.15 5.41 -4.77
CA VAL A 43 -1.57 5.80 -4.74
C VAL A 43 -1.74 7.16 -5.37
N ASP A 44 -2.86 7.37 -6.05
CA ASP A 44 -3.22 8.69 -6.57
C ASP A 44 -3.73 9.58 -5.42
N ASP A 45 -3.60 10.90 -5.51
CA ASP A 45 -3.92 11.81 -4.39
C ASP A 45 -5.38 11.72 -3.89
N GLY A 46 -6.31 11.34 -4.77
CA GLY A 46 -7.72 11.13 -4.41
C GLY A 46 -8.01 9.81 -3.67
N CYS A 47 -7.00 8.96 -3.47
CA CYS A 47 -7.13 7.62 -2.91
C CYS A 47 -6.69 7.53 -1.43
N VAL A 48 -6.11 8.60 -0.88
CA VAL A 48 -5.67 8.69 0.52
C VAL A 48 -6.86 8.50 1.46
N GLY A 49 -6.76 7.60 2.44
CA GLY A 49 -7.83 7.23 3.38
C GLY A 49 -8.69 6.03 2.95
N ASN A 50 -8.86 5.78 1.65
CA ASN A 50 -9.68 4.66 1.14
C ASN A 50 -8.85 3.49 0.57
N CYS A 51 -7.54 3.69 0.37
CA CYS A 51 -6.66 2.72 -0.31
C CYS A 51 -5.60 2.09 0.59
N SER A 52 -5.74 2.26 1.90
CA SER A 52 -4.81 1.74 2.89
C SER A 52 -5.51 0.90 3.95
N PHE A 53 -4.89 -0.22 4.32
CA PHE A 53 -5.37 -1.08 5.39
C PHE A 53 -4.28 -1.23 6.45
N THR A 54 -4.63 -1.02 7.71
CA THR A 54 -3.83 -1.49 8.84
C THR A 54 -3.88 -3.02 8.93
N GLY A 55 -2.92 -3.63 9.60
CA GLY A 55 -2.88 -5.08 9.78
C GLY A 55 -4.16 -5.63 10.41
N LYS A 56 -4.72 -4.92 11.40
CA LYS A 56 -6.00 -5.30 12.03
C LYS A 56 -7.18 -5.23 11.07
N GLU A 57 -7.27 -4.14 10.30
CA GLU A 57 -8.32 -3.99 9.28
C GLU A 57 -8.21 -5.09 8.23
N PHE A 58 -6.99 -5.38 7.76
CA PHE A 58 -6.75 -6.41 6.76
C PHE A 58 -6.98 -7.83 7.30
N GLU A 59 -6.54 -8.14 8.51
CA GLU A 59 -6.73 -9.45 9.13
C GLU A 59 -8.21 -9.76 9.37
N GLY A 60 -9.01 -8.75 9.74
CA GLY A 60 -10.44 -8.86 9.94
C GLY A 60 -11.25 -9.15 8.67
N LEU A 61 -10.68 -8.95 7.48
CA LEU A 61 -11.32 -9.32 6.21
C LEU A 61 -11.33 -10.85 6.02
N SER A 62 -12.41 -11.36 5.46
CA SER A 62 -12.49 -12.74 4.98
C SER A 62 -11.50 -12.99 3.84
N LEU A 63 -11.25 -14.27 3.51
CA LEU A 63 -10.35 -14.63 2.42
C LEU A 63 -10.85 -14.08 1.06
N GLU A 64 -12.16 -14.08 0.84
CA GLU A 64 -12.76 -13.57 -0.39
C GLU A 64 -12.63 -12.05 -0.49
N GLU A 65 -12.88 -11.33 0.61
CA GLU A 65 -12.64 -9.88 0.67
C GLU A 65 -11.16 -9.55 0.48
N LYS A 66 -10.24 -10.33 1.06
CA LYS A 66 -8.79 -10.17 0.84
C LYS A 66 -8.41 -10.35 -0.63
N LYS A 67 -8.94 -11.39 -1.29
CA LYS A 67 -8.72 -11.61 -2.72
C LYS A 67 -9.30 -10.49 -3.55
N GLU A 68 -10.51 -10.06 -3.26
CA GLU A 68 -11.15 -8.95 -3.95
C GLU A 68 -10.31 -7.68 -3.79
N VAL A 69 -9.86 -7.41 -2.57
CA VAL A 69 -9.03 -6.26 -2.25
C VAL A 69 -7.72 -6.24 -3.05
N LEU A 70 -7.09 -7.39 -3.25
CA LEU A 70 -5.86 -7.55 -4.04
C LEU A 70 -6.11 -7.62 -5.56
N SER A 71 -7.30 -8.07 -5.98
CA SER A 71 -7.67 -8.24 -7.38
C SER A 71 -8.16 -6.95 -8.04
N GLN A 72 -8.75 -6.03 -7.28
CA GLN A 72 -9.22 -4.76 -7.83
C GLN A 72 -8.05 -3.92 -8.38
N GLY A 73 -8.33 -3.13 -9.41
CA GLY A 73 -7.32 -2.41 -10.20
C GLY A 73 -6.69 -1.20 -9.51
N MET A 74 -7.13 -0.86 -8.29
CA MET A 74 -6.59 0.26 -7.54
C MET A 74 -5.30 -0.13 -6.82
N PRO A 75 -4.25 0.68 -6.93
CA PRO A 75 -3.02 0.44 -6.19
C PRO A 75 -3.27 0.67 -4.70
N ARG A 76 -2.76 -0.24 -3.86
CA ARG A 76 -3.09 -0.31 -2.44
C ARG A 76 -1.86 -0.39 -1.57
N ILE A 77 -2.01 0.11 -0.34
CA ILE A 77 -0.99 0.11 0.70
C ILE A 77 -1.43 -0.88 1.78
N ALA A 78 -0.64 -1.91 2.01
CA ALA A 78 -0.77 -2.77 3.17
C ALA A 78 0.15 -2.26 4.28
N ILE A 79 -0.41 -1.95 5.43
CA ILE A 79 0.28 -1.26 6.52
C ILE A 79 0.24 -2.13 7.76
N ASN A 80 1.41 -2.38 8.33
CA ASN A 80 1.69 -3.04 9.59
C ASN A 80 1.17 -4.48 9.69
N LEU A 81 1.86 -5.42 9.04
CA LEU A 81 1.68 -6.87 9.21
C LEU A 81 2.36 -7.42 10.47
N ARG A 82 2.45 -6.66 11.58
CA ARG A 82 3.05 -7.22 12.79
C ARG A 82 2.20 -8.41 13.25
N LYS A 83 2.74 -9.62 13.02
CA LYS A 83 2.37 -10.83 13.75
C LYS A 83 2.30 -10.45 15.21
N GLN A 84 1.10 -10.47 15.77
CA GLN A 84 0.95 -10.57 17.21
C GLN A 84 1.57 -11.92 17.57
N THR A 85 2.86 -11.94 17.89
CA THR A 85 3.49 -13.08 18.54
C THR A 85 2.76 -13.20 19.87
N TYR A 86 1.84 -14.17 19.94
CA TYR A 86 1.20 -14.60 21.18
C TYR A 86 2.30 -14.88 22.21
N MET A 87 2.22 -14.21 23.36
CA MET A 87 2.66 -14.76 24.64
C MET A 87 1.44 -15.28 25.37
#